data_AF-A0A849UI38-F1
#
_entry.id   AF-A0A849UI38-F1
#
_cell.length_a   1.000
_cell.length_b   1.000
_cell.length_c   1.000
_cell.angle_alpha   90.00
_cell.angle_beta   90.00
_cell.angle_gamma   90.00
#
_symmetry.space_group_name_H-M   'P 1'
#
loop_
_entity.id
_entity.type
_entity.pdbx_description
1 polymer ?
#
loop_
_entity_poly.entity_id
_entity_poly.type
_entity_poly.pdbx_seq_one_letter_code
_entity_poly.pdbx_strand_id
1 'polypeptide(L)'
;MDTRRKELAEFLQAMRQRGAPEAFGFPSGARRRTQGLRREEVAQLANISATWYTWIEQGREVNVSAETLDRLALALKLSKS
;
A
#
# COMPACT_ATOMS: atom_id res chain seq x y z
N MET A 1 -9.35 -8.71 -18.82
CA MET A 1 -8.93 -8.30 -17.47
C MET A 1 -7.91 -7.20 -17.65
N ASP A 2 -8.19 -6.01 -17.14
CA ASP A 2 -7.39 -4.80 -17.39
C ASP A 2 -5.97 -4.97 -16.83
N THR A 3 -4.99 -5.10 -17.72
CA THR A 3 -3.58 -5.37 -17.39
C THR A 3 -3.02 -4.32 -16.44
N ARG A 4 -3.42 -3.05 -16.60
CA ARG A 4 -2.94 -1.93 -15.79
C ARG A 4 -3.32 -2.07 -14.31
N ARG A 5 -4.53 -2.57 -14.03
CA ARG A 5 -4.99 -2.79 -12.65
C ARG A 5 -4.21 -3.90 -11.96
N LYS A 6 -3.85 -4.96 -12.69
CA LYS A 6 -2.99 -6.03 -12.15
C LYS A 6 -1.58 -5.52 -11.86
N GLU A 7 -0.99 -4.80 -12.81
CA GLU A 7 0.36 -4.24 -12.65
C GLU A 7 0.42 -3.28 -11.45
N LEU A 8 -0.59 -2.43 -11.28
CA LEU A 8 -0.70 -1.55 -10.11
C LEU A 8 -0.82 -2.35 -8.81
N ALA A 9 -1.67 -3.38 -8.78
CA ALA A 9 -1.87 -4.23 -7.63
C ALA A 9 -0.56 -4.93 -7.20
N GLU A 10 0.12 -5.55 -8.16
CA GLU A 10 1.42 -6.22 -7.96
C GLU A 10 2.50 -5.23 -7.48
N PHE A 11 2.55 -4.05 -8.10
CA PHE A 11 3.48 -3.00 -7.71
C PHE A 11 3.26 -2.53 -6.27
N LEU A 12 2.02 -2.20 -5.88
CA LEU A 12 1.70 -1.74 -4.53
C LEU A 12 1.95 -2.85 -3.49
N GLN A 13 1.61 -4.10 -3.82
CA GLN A 13 1.91 -5.24 -2.98
C GLN A 13 3.42 -5.40 -2.76
N ALA A 14 4.23 -5.28 -3.81
CA ALA A 14 5.69 -5.38 -3.71
C ALA A 14 6.27 -4.24 -2.85
N MET A 15 5.82 -3.00 -3.06
CA MET A 15 6.28 -1.86 -2.27
C MET A 15 5.89 -1.97 -0.79
N ARG A 16 4.66 -2.40 -0.50
CA ARG A 16 4.21 -2.65 0.87
C ARG A 16 5.06 -3.71 1.57
N GLN A 17 5.37 -4.80 0.89
CA GLN A 17 6.18 -5.88 1.45
C GLN A 17 7.65 -5.47 1.69
N ARG A 18 8.18 -4.54 0.88
CA ARG A 18 9.54 -4.01 1.04
C ARG A 18 9.65 -2.94 2.14
N GLY A 19 8.56 -2.28 2.49
CA GLY A 19 8.55 -1.23 3.50
C GLY A 19 8.84 -1.77 4.91
N ALA A 20 10.01 -1.42 5.46
CA ALA A 20 10.35 -1.72 6.85
C ALA A 20 9.42 -0.94 7.80
N PRO A 21 8.60 -1.58 8.64
CA PRO A 21 7.59 -0.91 9.46
C PRO A 21 8.12 0.29 10.27
N GLU A 22 9.34 0.20 10.79
CA GLU A 22 10.01 1.23 11.59
C GLU A 22 10.26 2.50 10.78
N ALA A 23 10.58 2.37 9.49
CA ALA A 23 10.75 3.50 8.59
C ALA A 23 9.45 4.30 8.40
N PHE A 24 8.31 3.72 8.74
CA PHE A 24 6.99 4.36 8.68
C PHE A 24 6.39 4.64 10.06
N GLY A 25 7.18 4.51 11.13
CA GLY A 25 6.74 4.79 12.50
C GLY A 25 5.94 3.65 13.16
N PHE A 26 5.93 2.45 12.57
CA PHE A 26 5.29 1.28 13.15
C PHE A 26 6.31 0.40 13.89
N PRO A 27 5.94 -0.22 15.02
CA PRO A 27 6.86 -1.04 15.80
C PRO A 27 7.18 -2.34 15.07
N SER A 28 8.45 -2.76 15.00
CA SER A 28 8.88 -4.10 14.56
C SER A 28 8.81 -5.12 15.69
N GLY A 29 7.60 -5.36 16.21
CA GLY A 29 7.43 -6.31 17.31
C GLY A 29 7.62 -7.78 16.89
N ALA A 30 8.15 -8.59 17.81
CA ALA A 30 8.42 -10.04 17.67
C ALA A 30 7.21 -10.93 17.30
N ARG A 31 5.97 -10.40 17.30
CA ARG A 31 4.74 -11.12 16.92
C ARG A 31 4.16 -10.68 15.57
N ARG A 32 4.86 -9.87 14.77
CA ARG A 32 4.37 -9.51 13.42
C ARG A 32 4.49 -10.74 12.50
N ARG A 33 3.38 -11.15 11.89
CA ARG A 33 3.33 -12.23 10.89
C ARG A 33 3.75 -11.79 9.48
N THR A 34 3.80 -10.48 9.23
CA THR A 34 4.15 -9.87 7.94
C THR A 34 5.54 -9.26 8.04
N GLN A 35 6.42 -9.47 7.05
CA GLN A 35 7.78 -8.91 7.08
C GLN A 35 7.83 -7.40 6.77
N GLY A 36 6.92 -6.91 5.93
CA GLY A 36 6.75 -5.49 5.64
C GLY A 36 5.53 -4.88 6.31
N LEU A 37 5.03 -3.79 5.72
CA LEU A 37 3.81 -3.12 6.15
C LEU A 37 2.57 -4.01 6.00
N ARG A 38 1.63 -3.88 6.93
CA ARG A 38 0.28 -4.44 6.84
C ARG A 38 -0.58 -3.58 5.90
N ARG A 39 -1.64 -4.16 5.37
CA ARG A 39 -2.62 -3.43 4.53
C ARG A 39 -3.24 -2.26 5.28
N GLU A 40 -3.59 -2.48 6.55
CA GLU A 40 -4.15 -1.46 7.44
C GLU A 40 -3.16 -0.32 7.69
N GLU A 41 -1.86 -0.63 7.81
CA GLU A 41 -0.81 0.36 8.04
C GLU A 41 -0.66 1.27 6.80
N VAL A 42 -0.64 0.71 5.59
CA VAL A 42 -0.60 1.52 4.35
C VAL A 42 -1.87 2.36 4.21
N ALA A 43 -3.03 1.77 4.50
CA ALA A 43 -4.31 2.46 4.42
C ALA A 43 -4.37 3.64 5.41
N GLN A 44 -3.84 3.46 6.63
CA GLN A 44 -3.71 4.52 7.62
C GLN A 44 -2.79 5.64 7.11
N LEU A 45 -1.61 5.31 6.58
CA LEU A 45 -0.66 6.30 6.05
C LEU A 45 -1.23 7.09 4.87
N ALA A 46 -2.01 6.44 3.99
CA ALA A 46 -2.61 7.07 2.82
C ALA A 46 -3.98 7.74 3.10
N ASN A 47 -4.47 7.66 4.34
CA ASN A 47 -5.80 8.14 4.75
C ASN A 47 -6.95 7.57 3.89
N ILE A 48 -6.97 6.24 3.75
CA ILE A 48 -7.99 5.48 3.00
C ILE A 48 -8.48 4.28 3.82
N SER A 49 -9.57 3.65 3.42
CA SER A 49 -10.04 2.45 4.12
C SER A 49 -9.16 1.23 3.79
N ALA A 50 -8.89 0.40 4.80
CA ALA A 50 -8.11 -0.83 4.65
C ALA A 50 -8.77 -1.82 3.67
N THR A 51 -10.11 -1.88 3.66
CA THR A 51 -10.89 -2.68 2.71
C THR A 51 -10.65 -2.22 1.28
N TRP A 52 -10.65 -0.92 1.03
CA TRP A 52 -10.45 -0.38 -0.31
C TRP A 52 -9.02 -0.58 -0.80
N TYR A 53 -8.02 -0.39 0.07
CA TYR A 53 -6.64 -0.75 -0.25
C TYR A 53 -6.49 -2.25 -0.57
N THR A 54 -7.21 -3.12 0.15
CA THR A 54 -7.23 -4.56 -0.14
C THR A 54 -7.81 -4.87 -1.52
N TRP A 55 -8.86 -4.15 -1.95
CA TRP A 55 -9.42 -4.32 -3.29
C TRP A 55 -8.47 -3.86 -4.39
N ILE A 56 -7.71 -2.79 -4.15
CA ILE A 56 -6.65 -2.34 -5.05
C ILE A 56 -5.59 -3.44 -5.19
N GLU A 57 -5.07 -4.00 -4.10
CA GLU A 57 -4.09 -5.12 -4.14
C GLU A 57 -4.65 -6.41 -4.75
N GLN A 58 -5.97 -6.58 -4.80
CA GLN A 58 -6.62 -7.71 -5.47
C GLN A 58 -6.86 -7.46 -6.96
N GLY A 59 -6.51 -6.26 -7.48
CA GLY A 59 -6.77 -5.88 -8.87
C GLY A 59 -8.26 -5.81 -9.22
N ARG A 60 -9.12 -5.58 -8.21
CA ARG A 60 -10.57 -5.42 -8.44
C ARG A 60 -10.84 -4.14 -9.23
N GLU A 61 -12.02 -4.08 -9.84
CA GLU A 61 -12.48 -2.88 -10.50
C GLU A 61 -12.85 -1.81 -9.47
N VAL A 62 -11.91 -0.91 -9.20
CA VAL A 62 -12.09 0.25 -8.34
C VAL A 62 -11.57 1.48 -9.07
N ASN A 63 -12.33 2.58 -9.01
CA ASN A 63 -11.89 3.86 -9.57
C ASN A 63 -10.94 4.53 -8.58
N VAL A 64 -9.64 4.48 -8.88
CA VAL A 64 -8.61 5.14 -8.08
C VAL A 64 -8.35 6.53 -8.67
N SER A 65 -8.60 7.58 -7.89
CA SER A 65 -8.32 8.96 -8.31
C SER A 65 -6.82 9.24 -8.32
N ALA A 66 -6.38 10.22 -9.11
CA ALA A 66 -4.99 10.69 -9.11
C ALA A 66 -4.54 11.11 -7.70
N GLU A 67 -5.37 11.85 -6.98
CA GLU A 67 -5.10 12.25 -5.59
C GLU A 67 -4.87 11.06 -4.66
N THR A 68 -5.58 9.95 -4.86
CA THR A 68 -5.32 8.74 -4.08
C THR A 68 -3.96 8.15 -4.45
N LEU A 69 -3.64 8.07 -5.74
CA LEU A 69 -2.34 7.55 -6.18
C LEU A 69 -1.20 8.38 -5.59
N ASP A 70 -1.36 9.71 -5.52
CA ASP A 70 -0.38 10.60 -4.88
C ASP A 70 -0.26 10.30 -3.39
N ARG A 71 -1.37 10.16 -2.67
CA ARG A 71 -1.36 9.78 -1.25
C ARG A 71 -0.71 8.42 -1.01
N LEU A 72 -0.94 7.44 -1.88
CA LEU A 72 -0.28 6.13 -1.83
C LEU A 72 1.22 6.23 -2.11
N ALA A 73 1.61 7.04 -3.09
CA ALA A 73 3.01 7.29 -3.41
C ALA A 73 3.76 7.96 -2.25
N LEU A 74 3.13 8.94 -1.58
CA LEU A 74 3.67 9.58 -0.38
C LEU A 74 3.73 8.59 0.79
N ALA A 75 2.64 7.87 1.05
CA ALA A 75 2.53 6.89 2.13
C ALA A 75 3.59 5.79 2.03
N LEU A 76 3.90 5.34 0.81
CA LEU A 76 4.90 4.30 0.54
C LEU A 76 6.30 4.87 0.24
N LYS A 77 6.50 6.19 0.40
CA LYS A 77 7.78 6.89 0.15
C LYS A 77 8.34 6.59 -1.26
N LEU A 78 7.48 6.59 -2.27
CA LEU A 78 7.82 6.31 -3.66
C LEU A 78 8.25 7.57 -4.44
N SER A 79 7.94 8.75 -3.91
CA SER A 79 8.43 10.01 -4.47
C SER A 79 9.93 10.14 -4.20
N LYS A 80 10.69 10.55 -5.22
CA LYS A 80 12.07 11.01 -5.01
C LYS A 80 12.02 12.21 -4.05
N SER A 81 12.76 12.12 -2.95
CA SER A 81 13.22 13.32 -2.23
C SER A 81 14.26 14.05 -3.07
#